data_AF-X1MN36-F1
#
_entry.id   AF-X1MN36-F1
#
_cell.length_a   1.000
_cell.length_b   1.000
_cell.length_c   1.000
_cell.angle_alpha   90.00
_cell.angle_beta   90.00
_cell.angle_gamma   90.00
#
_symmetry.space_group_name_H-M   'P 1'
#
loop_
_entity.id
_entity.type
_entity.pdbx_description
1 polymer ?
#
loop_
_entity_poly.entity_id
_entity_poly.type
_entity_poly.pdbx_seq_one_letter_code
_entity_poly.pdbx_strand_id
1 'polypeptide(L)'
;MKNQEIASIFYKIADYLEMDEVAFKPYAYRKVAEVLEGMEEDVKEIYKKGGRAALEKIPGVGKNIAEKIEEYLKTGKIKHYEQFKKKTPIDLEEIIGVEGMGPKRAKILYQKLGIIPNFIGGKSIIKRKNSP
;
A
#
# COMPACT_ATOMS: atom_id res chain seq x y z
N MET A 1 -2.21 14.56 -11.92
CA MET A 1 -2.15 15.27 -10.62
C MET A 1 -1.52 14.35 -9.60
N LYS A 2 -0.77 14.89 -8.62
CA LYS A 2 -0.11 14.05 -7.60
C LYS A 2 -1.10 13.28 -6.73
N ASN A 3 -2.33 13.75 -6.65
CA ASN A 3 -3.45 13.13 -5.93
C ASN A 3 -3.63 11.67 -6.34
N GLN A 4 -3.76 11.42 -7.64
CA GLN A 4 -4.03 10.10 -8.23
C GLN A 4 -2.84 9.14 -8.01
N GLU A 5 -1.62 9.65 -8.16
CA GLU A 5 -0.41 8.86 -7.93
C GLU A 5 -0.29 8.42 -6.46
N ILE A 6 -0.57 9.33 -5.52
CA ILE A 6 -0.51 9.04 -4.08
C ILE A 6 -1.66 8.13 -3.65
N ALA A 7 -2.87 8.36 -4.18
CA ALA A 7 -4.04 7.53 -3.92
C ALA A 7 -3.78 6.07 -4.33
N SER A 8 -3.28 5.86 -5.56
CA SER A 8 -2.89 4.52 -6.03
C SER A 8 -1.89 3.85 -5.08
N ILE A 9 -0.86 4.57 -4.62
CA ILE A 9 0.10 4.02 -3.65
C ILE A 9 -0.58 3.68 -2.31
N PHE A 10 -1.50 4.50 -1.82
CA PHE A 10 -2.21 4.25 -0.58
C PHE A 10 -3.17 3.06 -0.65
N TYR A 11 -3.85 2.85 -1.77
CA TYR A 11 -4.61 1.61 -2.00
C TYR A 11 -3.71 0.38 -1.95
N LYS A 12 -2.54 0.43 -2.62
CA LYS A 12 -1.59 -0.69 -2.58
C LYS A 12 -1.06 -0.95 -1.17
N ILE A 13 -0.76 0.10 -0.40
CA ILE A 13 -0.39 -0.06 1.02
C ILE A 13 -1.52 -0.72 1.81
N ALA A 14 -2.78 -0.35 1.56
CA ALA A 14 -3.93 -0.99 2.19
C ALA A 14 -4.03 -2.48 1.84
N ASP A 15 -3.84 -2.85 0.57
CA ASP A 15 -3.86 -4.24 0.12
C ASP A 15 -2.75 -5.07 0.79
N TYR A 16 -1.53 -4.53 0.86
CA TYR A 16 -0.42 -5.17 1.56
C TYR A 16 -0.71 -5.35 3.06
N LEU A 17 -1.25 -4.33 3.72
CA LEU A 17 -1.60 -4.42 5.13
C LEU A 17 -2.73 -5.42 5.38
N GLU A 18 -3.67 -5.54 4.45
CA GLU A 18 -4.77 -6.50 4.51
C GLU A 18 -4.27 -7.93 4.30
N MET A 19 -3.31 -8.13 3.39
CA MET A 19 -2.58 -9.40 3.24
C MET A 19 -1.85 -9.79 4.52
N ASP A 20 -1.23 -8.83 5.19
CA ASP A 20 -0.53 -9.04 6.47
C ASP A 20 -1.49 -9.15 7.67
N GLU A 21 -2.81 -9.17 7.42
CA GLU A 21 -3.86 -9.30 8.44
C GLU A 21 -3.81 -8.19 9.51
N VAL A 22 -3.29 -7.01 9.15
CA VAL A 22 -3.24 -5.86 10.03
C VAL A 22 -4.64 -5.26 10.18
N ALA A 23 -5.15 -5.25 11.41
CA ALA A 23 -6.44 -4.66 11.72
C ALA A 23 -6.42 -3.12 11.61
N PHE A 24 -7.55 -2.53 11.20
CA PHE A 24 -7.88 -1.09 11.17
C PHE A 24 -7.04 -0.19 10.24
N LYS A 25 -5.74 -0.42 10.11
CA LYS A 25 -4.86 0.42 9.28
C LYS A 25 -5.22 0.43 7.79
N PRO A 26 -5.56 -0.70 7.12
CA PRO A 26 -5.98 -0.69 5.72
C PRO A 26 -7.12 0.29 5.45
N TYR A 27 -8.12 0.35 6.33
CA TYR A 27 -9.28 1.24 6.19
C TYR A 27 -8.87 2.72 6.16
N ALA A 28 -7.94 3.13 7.01
CA ALA A 28 -7.46 4.51 7.03
C ALA A 28 -6.75 4.90 5.72
N TYR A 29 -5.94 4.00 5.15
CA TYR A 29 -5.28 4.25 3.86
C TYR A 29 -6.29 4.33 2.71
N ARG A 30 -7.28 3.42 2.65
CA ARG A 30 -8.33 3.46 1.63
C ARG A 30 -9.13 4.77 1.71
N LYS A 31 -9.54 5.16 2.92
CA LYS A 31 -10.31 6.39 3.12
C LYS A 31 -9.55 7.64 2.68
N VAL A 32 -8.24 7.72 2.95
CA VAL A 32 -7.44 8.84 2.46
C VAL A 32 -7.27 8.78 0.94
N ALA A 33 -7.06 7.60 0.37
CA ALA A 33 -6.94 7.46 -1.08
C ALA A 33 -8.22 7.94 -1.80
N GLU A 34 -9.40 7.54 -1.34
CA GLU A 34 -10.69 8.01 -1.84
C GLU A 34 -10.82 9.55 -1.77
N VAL A 35 -10.42 10.14 -0.64
CA VAL A 35 -10.41 11.61 -0.47
C VAL A 35 -9.48 12.26 -1.48
N LEU A 36 -8.27 11.75 -1.67
CA LEU A 36 -7.30 12.30 -2.62
C LEU A 36 -7.83 12.21 -4.07
N GLU A 37 -8.46 11.11 -4.46
CA GLU A 37 -9.02 10.96 -5.81
C GLU A 37 -10.13 11.97 -6.11
N GLY A 38 -10.96 12.28 -5.12
CA GLY A 38 -12.05 13.24 -5.25
C GLY A 38 -11.65 14.71 -5.15
N MET A 39 -10.38 15.02 -4.88
CA MET A 39 -9.91 16.40 -4.73
C MET A 39 -9.61 17.06 -6.07
N GLU A 40 -10.19 18.24 -6.28
CA GLU A 40 -9.88 19.12 -7.43
C GLU A 40 -8.53 19.84 -7.28
N GLU A 41 -8.15 20.23 -6.06
CA GLU A 41 -6.87 20.87 -5.79
C GLU A 41 -5.75 19.83 -5.68
N ASP A 42 -4.60 20.07 -6.34
CA ASP A 42 -3.46 19.17 -6.26
C ASP A 42 -2.80 19.24 -4.88
N VAL A 43 -2.55 18.07 -4.25
CA VAL A 43 -1.91 17.98 -2.92
C VAL A 43 -0.54 18.69 -2.90
N LYS A 44 0.15 18.74 -4.04
CA LYS A 44 1.41 19.47 -4.19
C LYS A 44 1.23 20.97 -3.97
N GLU A 45 0.14 21.55 -4.45
CA GLU A 45 -0.14 22.97 -4.28
C GLU A 45 -0.57 23.28 -2.83
N ILE A 46 -1.38 22.40 -2.22
CA ILE A 46 -1.71 22.49 -0.79
C ILE A 46 -0.43 22.47 0.06
N TYR A 47 0.49 21.55 -0.24
CA TYR A 47 1.76 21.45 0.46
C TYR A 47 2.65 22.69 0.25
N LYS A 48 2.71 23.26 -0.96
CA LYS A 48 3.46 24.50 -1.19
C LYS A 48 2.92 25.69 -0.38
N LYS A 49 1.59 25.77 -0.20
CA LYS A 49 0.94 26.89 0.50
C LYS A 49 1.15 26.88 2.02
N GLY A 50 1.18 25.70 2.64
CA GLY A 50 1.22 25.61 4.11
C GLY A 50 1.96 24.41 4.68
N GLY A 51 2.79 23.76 3.87
CA GLY A 51 3.62 22.62 4.27
C GLY A 51 2.79 21.44 4.77
N ARG A 52 3.37 20.69 5.71
CA ARG A 52 2.72 19.51 6.30
C ARG A 52 1.44 19.85 7.07
N ALA A 53 1.40 21.00 7.74
CA ALA A 53 0.23 21.43 8.49
C ALA A 53 -1.01 21.66 7.59
N ALA A 54 -0.81 22.07 6.33
CA ALA A 54 -1.90 22.16 5.37
C ALA A 54 -2.40 20.78 4.93
N LEU A 55 -1.49 19.80 4.77
CA LEU A 55 -1.87 18.42 4.45
C LEU A 55 -2.72 17.78 5.56
N GLU A 56 -2.39 18.05 6.84
CA GLU A 56 -3.16 17.55 8.00
C GLU A 56 -4.59 18.11 8.08
N LYS A 57 -4.93 19.13 7.30
CA LYS A 57 -6.31 19.65 7.20
C LYS A 57 -7.17 18.83 6.23
N ILE A 58 -6.57 17.97 5.40
CA ILE A 58 -7.29 17.10 4.49
C ILE A 58 -8.04 16.04 5.33
N PRO A 59 -9.35 15.81 5.09
CA PRO A 59 -10.12 14.82 5.84
C PRO A 59 -9.46 13.45 5.88
N GLY A 60 -9.28 12.89 7.08
CA GLY A 60 -8.63 11.59 7.28
C GLY A 60 -7.09 11.60 7.25
N VAL A 61 -6.46 12.72 6.90
CA VAL A 61 -4.99 12.85 6.88
C VAL A 61 -4.48 13.24 8.27
N GLY A 62 -4.05 12.25 9.05
CA GLY A 62 -3.27 12.49 10.27
C GLY A 62 -1.77 12.67 10.00
N LYS A 63 -1.00 13.03 11.04
CA LYS A 63 0.46 13.26 10.98
C LYS A 63 1.23 12.21 10.18
N ASN A 64 1.01 10.92 10.48
CA ASN A 64 1.68 9.80 9.82
C ASN A 64 1.40 9.69 8.31
N ILE A 65 0.23 10.15 7.86
CA ILE A 65 -0.16 10.14 6.45
C ILE A 65 0.41 11.39 5.78
N ALA A 66 0.31 12.56 6.42
CA ALA A 66 0.90 13.80 5.94
C ALA A 66 2.42 13.68 5.70
N GLU A 67 3.13 12.98 6.60
CA GLU A 67 4.56 12.68 6.43
C GLU A 67 4.86 11.84 5.19
N LYS A 68 4.00 10.86 4.86
CA LYS A 68 4.16 10.01 3.66
C LYS A 68 3.84 10.78 2.38
N ILE A 69 2.82 11.63 2.42
CA ILE A 69 2.50 12.54 1.31
C ILE A 69 3.70 13.46 1.05
N GLU A 70 4.24 14.09 2.09
CA GLU A 70 5.42 14.94 1.97
C GLU A 70 6.65 14.16 1.46
N GLU A 71 6.89 12.96 1.99
CA GLU A 71 7.98 12.10 1.53
C GLU A 71 7.87 11.84 0.02
N TYR A 72 6.66 11.51 -0.44
CA TYR A 72 6.40 11.30 -1.86
C TYR A 72 6.62 12.57 -2.68
N LEU A 73 6.13 13.72 -2.21
CA LEU A 73 6.31 14.99 -2.91
C LEU A 73 7.79 15.40 -3.01
N LYS A 74 8.61 15.05 -2.02
CA LYS A 74 10.04 15.37 -1.98
C LYS A 74 10.91 14.37 -2.75
N THR A 75 10.56 13.09 -2.72
CA THR A 75 11.47 12.01 -3.17
C THR A 75 10.92 11.17 -4.32
N GLY A 76 9.63 11.33 -4.64
CA GLY A 76 8.90 10.48 -5.58
C GLY A 76 8.60 9.08 -5.06
N LYS A 77 8.88 8.79 -3.78
CA LYS A 77 8.73 7.47 -3.17
C LYS A 77 8.13 7.56 -1.78
N ILE A 78 7.50 6.47 -1.33
CA ILE A 78 7.08 6.29 0.06
C ILE A 78 7.83 5.08 0.60
N LYS A 79 8.72 5.28 1.58
CA LYS A 79 9.58 4.18 2.10
C LYS A 79 8.77 2.98 2.56
N HIS A 80 7.62 3.23 3.20
CA HIS A 80 6.73 2.18 3.67
C HIS A 80 6.21 1.30 2.52
N TYR A 81 5.86 1.90 1.38
CA TYR A 81 5.44 1.18 0.19
C TYR A 81 6.60 0.40 -0.44
N GLU A 82 7.78 1.02 -0.54
CA GLU A 82 8.98 0.36 -1.07
C GLU A 82 9.39 -0.87 -0.23
N GLN A 83 9.17 -0.84 1.08
CA GLN A 83 9.40 -1.99 1.95
C GLN A 83 8.45 -3.16 1.64
N PHE A 84 7.19 -2.89 1.32
CA PHE A 84 6.25 -3.93 0.90
C PHE A 84 6.65 -4.55 -0.45
N LYS A 85 6.98 -3.71 -1.44
CA LYS A 85 7.45 -4.18 -2.76
C LYS A 85 8.69 -5.09 -2.68
N LYS A 86 9.59 -4.82 -1.73
CA LYS A 86 10.78 -5.66 -1.50
C LYS A 86 10.45 -7.01 -0.87
N LYS A 87 9.49 -7.04 0.07
CA LYS A 87 9.08 -8.28 0.76
C LYS A 87 8.23 -9.17 -0.14
N THR A 88 7.47 -8.55 -1.03
CA THR A 88 6.49 -9.20 -1.89
C THR A 88 6.72 -8.66 -3.30
N PRO A 89 7.62 -9.27 -4.10
CA PRO A 89 7.99 -8.78 -5.44
C PRO A 89 6.89 -9.00 -6.49
N ILE A 90 5.65 -9.11 -6.04
CA ILE A 90 4.49 -9.44 -6.84
C ILE A 90 3.83 -8.13 -7.25
N ASP A 91 3.47 -8.02 -8.53
CA ASP A 91 2.54 -6.98 -8.93
C ASP A 91 1.12 -7.37 -8.48
N LEU A 92 0.73 -6.88 -7.31
CA LEU A 92 -0.58 -7.17 -6.73
C LEU A 92 -1.73 -6.75 -7.65
N GLU A 93 -1.53 -5.76 -8.52
CA GLU A 93 -2.55 -5.31 -9.46
C GLU A 93 -2.92 -6.39 -10.47
N GLU A 94 -1.95 -7.18 -10.96
CA GLU A 94 -2.22 -8.25 -11.94
C GLU A 94 -3.09 -9.37 -11.35
N ILE A 95 -3.03 -9.59 -10.04
CA ILE A 95 -3.75 -10.67 -9.37
C ILE A 95 -5.06 -10.18 -8.80
N ILE A 96 -5.07 -9.01 -8.16
CA ILE A 96 -6.27 -8.43 -7.56
C ILE A 96 -7.26 -7.95 -8.64
N GLY A 97 -6.75 -7.62 -9.84
CA GLY A 97 -7.58 -7.29 -10.99
C GLY A 97 -8.44 -8.44 -11.52
N VAL A 98 -8.21 -9.69 -11.08
CA VAL A 98 -9.10 -10.81 -11.39
C VAL A 98 -10.34 -10.72 -10.50
N GLU A 99 -11.53 -10.68 -11.11
CA GLU A 99 -12.80 -10.56 -10.39
C GLU A 99 -12.92 -11.63 -9.29
N GLY A 100 -13.16 -11.17 -8.05
CA GLY A 100 -13.23 -12.04 -6.88
C GLY A 100 -11.88 -12.44 -6.27
N MET A 101 -10.74 -11.95 -6.76
CA MET A 101 -9.43 -12.11 -6.13
C MET A 101 -9.06 -10.92 -5.24
N GLY A 102 -9.66 -10.84 -4.04
CA GLY A 102 -9.21 -9.86 -3.04
C GLY A 102 -7.78 -10.15 -2.51
N PRO A 103 -7.12 -9.19 -1.85
CA PRO A 103 -5.74 -9.32 -1.36
C PRO A 103 -5.48 -10.61 -0.55
N LYS A 104 -6.45 -11.02 0.28
CA LYS A 104 -6.37 -12.25 1.08
C LYS A 104 -6.30 -13.52 0.22
N ARG A 105 -7.11 -13.59 -0.84
CA ARG A 105 -7.12 -14.75 -1.77
C ARG A 105 -5.83 -14.79 -2.60
N ALA A 106 -5.33 -13.63 -3.00
CA ALA A 106 -4.04 -13.50 -3.68
C ALA A 106 -2.89 -14.08 -2.82
N LYS A 107 -2.84 -13.75 -1.52
CA LYS A 107 -1.85 -14.31 -0.59
C LYS A 107 -1.92 -15.84 -0.50
N ILE A 108 -3.13 -16.40 -0.34
CA ILE A 108 -3.33 -17.85 -0.23
C ILE A 108 -2.88 -18.57 -1.51
N LEU A 109 -3.25 -18.04 -2.68
CA LEU A 109 -2.85 -18.61 -3.97
C LEU A 109 -1.31 -18.66 -4.08
N TYR A 110 -0.64 -17.57 -3.73
CA TYR A 110 0.82 -17.49 -3.82
C TYR A 110 1.55 -18.40 -2.84
N GLN A 111 1.06 -18.54 -1.61
CA GLN A 111 1.59 -19.51 -0.65
C GLN A 111 1.46 -20.94 -1.18
N LYS A 112 0.33 -21.26 -1.83
CA LYS A 112 0.11 -22.58 -2.44
C LYS A 112 0.98 -22.84 -3.67
N LEU A 113 1.28 -21.80 -4.47
CA LEU A 113 2.15 -21.89 -5.64
C LEU A 113 3.64 -21.90 -5.29
N GLY A 114 4.01 -21.65 -4.02
CA GLY A 114 5.40 -21.66 -3.55
C GLY A 114 6.24 -20.46 -4.02
N ILE A 115 5.59 -19.43 -4.57
CA ILE A 115 6.24 -18.22 -5.09
C ILE A 115 6.54 -17.23 -3.95
N ILE A 116 5.76 -17.26 -2.86
CA ILE A 116 6.11 -16.63 -1.58
C ILE A 116 6.50 -17.74 -0.60
N PRO A 117 7.59 -17.60 0.18
CA PRO A 117 7.90 -18.54 1.25
C PRO A 117 6.72 -18.67 2.22
N ASN A 118 6.37 -19.90 2.60
CA ASN A 118 5.37 -20.13 3.65
C ASN A 118 5.89 -19.53 4.98
N PHE A 119 5.36 -18.37 5.35
CA PHE A 119 5.58 -17.79 6.66
C PHE A 119 4.52 -18.32 7.62
N ILE A 120 4.87 -19.37 8.37
CA ILE A 120 4.17 -19.79 9.57
C ILE A 120 5.11 -19.47 10.74
N GLY A 121 4.69 -18.60 11.66
CA GLY A 121 5.37 -18.42 12.95
C GLY A 121 6.82 -17.91 12.90
N GLY A 122 7.15 -16.99 11.99
CA GLY A 122 8.42 -16.25 12.06
C GLY A 122 9.69 -17.01 11.63
N LYS A 123 9.57 -18.19 10.99
CA LYS A 123 10.70 -18.84 10.30
C LYS A 123 10.30 -19.33 8.91
N SER A 124 11.07 -18.92 7.91
CA SER A 124 10.92 -19.37 6.53
C SER A 124 11.31 -20.85 6.43
N ILE A 125 10.37 -21.72 6.05
CA ILE A 125 10.65 -23.11 5.71
C ILE A 125 10.41 -23.28 4.21
N ILE A 126 11.47 -23.11 3.43
CA ILE A 126 11.47 -23.49 2.01
C ILE A 126 11.54 -25.02 1.97
N LYS A 127 10.39 -25.70 1.87
CA LYS A 127 10.39 -27.11 1.49
C LYS A 127 10.76 -27.20 0.02
N ARG A 128 12.05 -27.45 -0.26
CA ARG A 128 12.50 -27.92 -1.57
C ARG A 128 11.76 -29.23 -1.85
N LYS A 129 10.83 -29.20 -2.80
CA LYS A 129 10.24 -30.40 -3.38
C LYS A 129 11.30 -30.96 -4.32
N ASN A 130 12.06 -31.95 -3.86
CA ASN A 130 12.85 -32.78 -4.76
C ASN A 130 11.86 -33.49 -5.69
N SER A 131 11.95 -33.22 -6.99
CA SER A 131 11.41 -34.10 -8.01
C SER A 131 12.44 -35.20 -8.29
N PRO A 132 11.98 -36.43 -8.59
CA PRO A 132 12.85 -37.58 -8.89
C PRO A 132 13.66 -37.41 -10.17
#